data_AF-A0A2D9W872-F1
#
_entry.id   AF-A0A2D9W872-F1
#
_cell.length_a   1.000
_cell.length_b   1.000
_cell.length_c   1.000
_cell.angle_alpha   90.00
_cell.angle_beta   90.00
_cell.angle_gamma   90.00
#
_symmetry.space_group_name_H-M   'P 1'
#
loop_
_entity.id
_entity.type
_entity.pdbx_description
1 polymer ?
#
loop_
_entity_poly.entity_id
_entity_poly.type
_entity_poly.pdbx_seq_one_letter_code
_entity_poly.pdbx_strand_id
1 'polypeptide(L)'
;MVQKEIPGFIAIRLEVALMKEALSMVQRGIASPEDIDTVLKTGHPLNWVAAGIFERVEDGIGWDLILAGVQRVLPDIDSSMDVMKLIQEKVNKGELGAKSGKGFLDRTLESAEGTRRKTANAFIEIEKWSQDSL
;
A
#
# COMPACT_ATOMS: atom_id res chain seq x y z
N MET A 1 -19.92 7.06 -9.61
CA MET A 1 -19.92 8.51 -9.29
C MET A 1 -19.57 8.71 -7.82
N VAL A 2 -18.75 9.71 -7.49
CA VAL A 2 -18.42 10.09 -6.11
C VAL A 2 -19.61 10.83 -5.50
N GLN A 3 -20.14 10.34 -4.37
CA GLN A 3 -21.31 10.94 -3.71
C GLN A 3 -20.97 12.16 -2.85
N LYS A 4 -19.71 12.27 -2.41
CA LYS A 4 -19.21 13.39 -1.61
C LYS A 4 -17.71 13.56 -1.84
N GLU A 5 -17.29 14.79 -2.10
CA GLU A 5 -15.87 15.11 -2.18
C GLU A 5 -15.22 15.08 -0.78
N ILE A 6 -14.03 14.49 -0.72
CA ILE A 6 -13.22 14.36 0.48
C ILE A 6 -11.77 14.67 0.12
N PRO A 7 -10.96 15.22 1.05
CA PRO A 7 -9.55 15.46 0.79
C PRO A 7 -8.84 14.18 0.33
N GLY A 8 -8.12 14.28 -0.80
CA GLY A 8 -7.43 13.16 -1.44
C GLY A 8 -8.30 12.25 -2.32
N PHE A 9 -9.59 12.54 -2.50
CA PHE A 9 -10.51 11.63 -3.20
C PHE A 9 -10.49 10.21 -2.58
N ILE A 10 -10.99 9.20 -3.30
CA ILE A 10 -11.06 7.83 -2.78
C ILE A 10 -9.67 7.17 -2.78
N ALA A 11 -8.97 7.22 -3.91
CA ALA A 11 -7.71 6.49 -4.12
C ALA A 11 -6.61 6.92 -3.14
N ILE A 12 -6.35 8.23 -3.02
CA ILE A 12 -5.26 8.72 -2.16
C ILE A 12 -5.56 8.44 -0.68
N ARG A 13 -6.84 8.44 -0.27
CA ARG A 13 -7.20 8.08 1.10
C ARG A 13 -6.91 6.63 1.44
N LEU A 14 -7.21 5.71 0.53
CA LEU A 14 -6.89 4.29 0.70
C LEU A 14 -5.37 4.08 0.73
N GLU A 15 -4.65 4.74 -0.17
CA GLU A 15 -3.18 4.72 -0.22
C GLU A 15 -2.56 5.22 1.08
N VAL A 16 -2.99 6.38 1.58
CA VAL A 16 -2.46 6.97 2.81
C VAL A 16 -2.79 6.08 4.02
N ALA A 17 -3.97 5.48 4.09
CA ALA A 17 -4.33 4.57 5.19
C ALA A 17 -3.42 3.34 5.23
N LEU A 18 -3.17 2.71 4.07
CA LEU A 18 -2.27 1.56 3.96
C LEU A 18 -0.82 1.94 4.27
N MET A 19 -0.34 3.05 3.71
CA MET A 19 1.02 3.54 3.90
C MET A 19 1.28 3.94 5.36
N LYS A 20 0.29 4.53 6.04
CA LYS A 20 0.38 4.86 7.46
C LYS A 20 0.66 3.61 8.29
N GLU A 21 -0.11 2.55 8.10
CA GLU A 21 0.08 1.32 8.87
C GLU A 21 1.41 0.63 8.53
N ALA A 22 1.81 0.62 7.25
CA ALA A 22 3.12 0.14 6.83
C ALA A 22 4.27 0.87 7.55
N LEU A 23 4.22 2.21 7.59
CA LEU A 23 5.21 3.03 8.27
C LEU A 23 5.20 2.81 9.78
N SER A 24 4.02 2.64 10.38
CA SER A 24 3.91 2.31 11.80
C SER A 24 4.57 0.97 12.12
N MET A 25 4.35 -0.07 11.32
CA MET A 25 5.01 -1.37 11.51
C MET A 25 6.54 -1.25 11.42
N VAL A 26 7.05 -0.47 10.48
CA VAL A 26 8.50 -0.19 10.38
C VAL A 26 8.99 0.58 11.61
N GLN A 27 8.26 1.62 12.04
CA GLN A 27 8.60 2.43 13.22
C GLN A 27 8.64 1.60 14.50
N ARG A 28 7.68 0.69 14.67
CA ARG A 28 7.55 -0.22 15.80
C ARG A 28 8.52 -1.41 15.73
N GLY A 29 9.28 -1.55 14.65
CA GLY A 29 10.21 -2.66 14.43
C GLY A 29 9.53 -4.02 14.21
N ILE A 30 8.26 -4.02 13.77
CA ILE A 30 7.47 -5.23 13.50
C ILE A 30 7.91 -5.88 12.19
N ALA A 31 8.28 -5.08 11.19
CA ALA A 31 8.72 -5.55 9.88
C ALA A 31 9.74 -4.60 9.25
N SER A 32 10.61 -5.14 8.40
CA SER A 32 11.47 -4.30 7.55
C SER A 32 10.65 -3.68 6.40
N PRO A 33 11.07 -2.55 5.82
CA PRO A 33 10.47 -2.01 4.60
C PRO A 33 10.40 -3.05 3.46
N GLU A 34 11.41 -3.91 3.34
CA GLU A 34 11.50 -4.98 2.35
C GLU A 34 10.46 -6.08 2.56
N ASP A 35 10.20 -6.47 3.81
CA ASP A 35 9.18 -7.47 4.15
C ASP A 35 7.78 -6.94 3.81
N ILE A 36 7.50 -5.67 4.17
CA ILE A 36 6.24 -5.01 3.81
C ILE A 36 6.07 -4.98 2.29
N ASP A 37 7.10 -4.52 1.57
CA ASP A 37 7.10 -4.49 0.11
C ASP A 37 6.85 -5.87 -0.50
N THR A 38 7.41 -6.93 0.10
CA THR A 38 7.23 -8.32 -0.37
C THR A 38 5.78 -8.75 -0.20
N VAL A 39 5.20 -8.56 0.99
CA VAL A 39 3.79 -8.90 1.25
C VAL A 39 2.84 -8.15 0.34
N LEU A 40 3.09 -6.86 0.08
CA LEU A 40 2.25 -6.07 -0.84
C LEU A 40 2.36 -6.53 -2.30
N LYS A 41 3.53 -7.04 -2.72
CA LYS A 41 3.78 -7.48 -4.10
C LYS A 41 3.37 -8.92 -4.38
N THR A 42 3.25 -9.77 -3.36
CA THR A 42 2.99 -11.21 -3.55
C THR A 42 1.77 -11.72 -2.80
N GLY A 43 1.26 -10.95 -1.85
CA GLY A 43 0.23 -11.38 -0.92
C GLY A 43 -1.18 -10.98 -1.30
N HIS A 44 -2.03 -10.95 -0.27
CA HIS A 44 -3.47 -10.68 -0.35
C HIS A 44 -3.88 -9.41 -1.12
N PRO A 45 -3.12 -8.30 -1.11
CA PRO A 45 -3.53 -7.08 -1.83
C PRO A 45 -3.71 -7.27 -3.35
N LEU A 46 -3.06 -8.25 -3.98
CA LEU A 46 -3.25 -8.54 -5.40
C LEU A 46 -4.69 -8.96 -5.72
N ASN A 47 -5.36 -9.66 -4.80
CA ASN A 47 -6.75 -10.07 -4.98
C ASN A 47 -7.70 -8.87 -5.02
N TRP A 48 -7.40 -7.82 -4.26
CA TRP A 48 -8.21 -6.59 -4.25
C TRP A 48 -8.01 -5.74 -5.49
N VAL A 49 -6.83 -5.82 -6.13
CA VAL A 49 -6.61 -5.18 -7.43
C VAL A 49 -7.42 -5.88 -8.53
N ALA A 50 -7.55 -7.20 -8.46
CA ALA A 50 -8.25 -7.99 -9.46
C ALA A 50 -9.79 -7.91 -9.37
N ALA A 51 -10.37 -7.89 -8.17
CA ALA A 51 -11.83 -7.97 -7.96
C ALA A 51 -12.38 -6.90 -6.98
N GLY A 52 -11.61 -5.87 -6.65
CA GLY A 52 -12.00 -4.91 -5.61
C GLY A 52 -12.14 -5.52 -4.21
N ILE A 53 -12.39 -4.66 -3.22
CA ILE A 53 -12.57 -5.11 -1.82
C ILE A 53 -13.96 -5.71 -1.62
N PHE A 54 -15.00 -5.06 -2.14
CA PHE A 54 -16.38 -5.48 -1.91
C PHE A 54 -16.71 -6.78 -2.64
N GLU A 55 -16.42 -6.89 -3.95
CA GLU A 55 -16.71 -8.12 -4.71
C GLU A 55 -15.93 -9.30 -4.11
N ARG A 56 -14.65 -9.11 -3.75
CA ARG A 56 -13.87 -10.18 -3.10
C ARG A 56 -14.49 -10.69 -1.80
N VAL A 57 -15.07 -9.79 -0.99
CA VAL A 57 -15.71 -10.15 0.27
C VAL A 57 -17.07 -10.80 0.04
N GLU A 58 -17.93 -10.17 -0.77
CA GLU A 58 -19.27 -10.66 -1.11
C GLU A 58 -19.21 -12.03 -1.80
N ASP A 59 -18.31 -12.22 -2.76
CA ASP A 59 -18.27 -13.40 -3.62
C ASP A 59 -17.40 -14.54 -3.07
N GLY A 60 -16.70 -14.35 -1.94
CA GLY A 60 -15.86 -15.44 -1.45
C GLY A 60 -15.37 -15.42 -0.01
N ILE A 61 -15.12 -14.27 0.63
CA ILE A 61 -14.61 -14.27 2.02
C ILE A 61 -15.76 -14.33 3.03
N GLY A 62 -16.82 -13.54 2.82
CA GLY A 62 -17.89 -13.33 3.77
C GLY A 62 -17.57 -12.22 4.80
N TRP A 63 -18.58 -11.39 5.11
CA TRP A 63 -18.45 -10.29 6.07
C TRP A 63 -18.27 -10.76 7.52
N ASP A 64 -18.70 -11.97 7.85
CA ASP A 64 -18.52 -12.61 9.15
C ASP A 64 -17.04 -12.88 9.46
N LEU A 65 -16.30 -13.43 8.49
CA LEU A 65 -14.86 -13.66 8.64
C LEU A 65 -14.08 -12.33 8.67
N ILE A 66 -14.47 -11.36 7.84
CA ILE A 66 -13.90 -10.01 7.89
C ILE A 66 -14.14 -9.35 9.24
N LEU A 67 -15.35 -9.43 9.80
CA LEU A 67 -15.67 -8.87 11.10
C LEU A 67 -14.79 -9.46 12.21
N ALA A 68 -14.61 -10.79 12.22
CA ALA A 68 -13.72 -11.45 13.18
C ALA A 68 -12.27 -10.97 13.07
N GLY A 69 -11.77 -10.81 11.85
CA GLY A 69 -10.43 -10.26 11.59
C GLY A 69 -10.28 -8.81 12.05
N VAL A 70 -11.24 -7.96 11.68
CA VAL A 70 -11.26 -6.53 12.05
C VAL A 70 -11.31 -6.35 13.56
N GLN A 71 -12.15 -7.10 14.28
CA GLN A 71 -12.23 -7.02 15.75
C GLN A 71 -10.91 -7.34 16.44
N ARG A 72 -10.12 -8.25 15.87
CA ARG A 72 -8.82 -8.64 16.41
C ARG A 72 -7.72 -7.64 16.07
N VAL A 73 -7.70 -7.12 14.84
CA VAL A 73 -6.56 -6.34 14.31
C VAL A 73 -6.75 -4.85 14.48
N LEU A 74 -7.98 -4.33 14.31
CA LEU A 74 -8.24 -2.89 14.34
C LEU A 74 -7.77 -2.19 15.63
N PRO A 75 -7.86 -2.79 16.84
CA PRO A 75 -7.30 -2.18 18.05
C PRO A 75 -5.78 -2.00 18.04
N ASP A 76 -5.04 -2.78 17.25
CA ASP A 76 -3.57 -2.69 17.13
C ASP A 76 -3.11 -1.79 15.97
N ILE A 77 -3.98 -1.52 15.00
CA ILE A 77 -3.69 -0.57 13.90
C ILE A 77 -3.41 0.80 14.50
N ASP A 78 -2.29 1.39 14.10
CA ASP A 78 -1.85 2.65 14.68
C ASP A 78 -2.79 3.78 14.29
N SER A 79 -3.41 4.40 15.30
CA SER A 79 -4.28 5.57 15.16
C SER A 79 -3.53 6.89 15.38
N SER A 80 -2.28 6.85 15.82
CA SER A 80 -1.44 8.02 16.08
C SER A 80 -1.06 8.79 14.82
N MET A 81 -0.39 9.92 15.01
CA MET A 81 0.19 10.76 13.96
C MET A 81 1.73 10.66 13.93
N ASP A 82 2.32 9.73 14.69
CA ASP A 82 3.76 9.67 14.89
C ASP A 82 4.53 9.28 13.62
N VAL A 83 3.88 8.57 12.69
CA VAL A 83 4.46 8.27 11.38
C VAL A 83 4.85 9.53 10.59
N MET A 84 4.20 10.68 10.83
CA MET A 84 4.59 11.94 10.20
C MET A 84 5.98 12.39 10.66
N LYS A 85 6.33 12.15 11.93
CA LYS A 85 7.65 12.48 12.46
C LYS A 85 8.71 11.63 11.76
N LEU A 86 8.44 10.33 11.60
CA LEU A 86 9.34 9.42 10.89
C LEU A 86 9.62 9.87 9.45
N ILE A 87 8.57 10.24 8.70
CA ILE A 87 8.73 10.78 7.33
C ILE A 87 9.51 12.11 7.38
N GLN A 88 9.13 13.02 8.29
CA GLN A 88 9.76 14.33 8.40
C GLN A 88 11.26 14.22 8.71
N GLU A 89 11.67 13.27 9.55
CA GLU A 89 13.07 12.99 9.83
C GLU A 89 13.84 12.55 8.58
N LYS A 90 13.28 11.63 7.78
CA LYS A 90 13.87 11.21 6.50
C LYS A 90 14.02 12.38 5.54
N VAL A 91 12.97 13.19 5.41
CA VAL A 91 12.97 14.39 4.56
C VAL A 91 14.03 15.38 5.02
N ASN A 92 14.10 15.68 6.32
CA ASN A 92 15.08 16.60 6.89
C ASN A 92 16.52 16.13 6.70
N LYS A 93 16.76 14.81 6.70
CA LYS A 93 18.06 14.19 6.43
C LYS A 93 18.41 14.14 4.93
N GLY A 94 17.51 14.57 4.04
CA GLY A 94 17.70 14.44 2.59
C GLY A 94 17.62 13.00 2.08
N GLU A 95 17.06 12.09 2.87
CA GLU A 95 16.89 10.66 2.53
C GLU A 95 15.58 10.49 1.73
N LEU A 96 15.56 10.98 0.50
CA LEU A 96 14.39 11.12 -0.37
C LEU A 96 14.23 9.97 -1.40
N GLY A 97 14.88 8.84 -1.16
CA GLY A 97 14.88 7.67 -2.04
C GLY A 97 15.90 7.77 -3.18
N ALA A 98 15.55 7.25 -4.36
CA ALA A 98 16.51 7.08 -5.47
C ALA A 98 17.19 8.38 -5.94
N LYS A 99 16.50 9.53 -5.85
CA LYS A 99 17.07 10.83 -6.23
C LYS A 99 18.19 11.31 -5.30
N SER A 100 18.26 10.77 -4.09
CA SER A 100 19.31 11.05 -3.09
C SER A 100 20.15 9.81 -2.77
N GLY A 101 19.97 8.71 -3.50
CA GLY A 101 20.65 7.43 -3.25
C GLY A 101 20.13 6.63 -2.05
N LYS A 102 19.26 7.21 -1.22
CA LYS A 102 18.89 6.66 0.11
C LYS A 102 17.52 7.14 0.58
N GLY A 103 16.77 6.26 1.24
CA GLY A 103 15.50 6.54 1.92
C GLY A 103 15.25 5.61 3.11
N PHE A 104 14.11 4.92 3.10
CA PHE A 104 13.91 3.69 3.90
C PHE A 104 14.71 2.50 3.36
N LEU A 105 15.03 2.55 2.07
CA LEU A 105 15.84 1.59 1.33
C LEU A 105 17.00 2.34 0.69
N ASP A 106 18.15 1.69 0.54
CA ASP A 106 19.21 2.18 -0.35
C ASP A 106 18.77 1.98 -1.80
N ARG A 107 18.83 3.04 -2.61
CA ARG A 107 18.21 3.07 -3.93
C ARG A 107 19.10 3.73 -4.97
N THR A 108 19.34 3.04 -6.07
CA THR A 108 20.00 3.62 -7.26
C THR A 108 18.97 4.13 -8.26
N LEU A 109 19.37 5.03 -9.15
CA LEU A 109 18.52 5.47 -10.28
C LEU A 109 18.10 4.29 -11.16
N GLU A 110 19.02 3.36 -11.42
CA GLU A 110 18.76 2.12 -12.15
C GLU A 110 17.68 1.26 -11.47
N SER A 111 17.76 1.08 -10.15
CA SER A 111 16.74 0.34 -9.40
C SER A 111 15.35 1.01 -9.50
N ALA A 112 15.30 2.34 -9.52
CA ALA A 112 14.06 3.10 -9.66
C ALA A 112 13.48 2.99 -11.07
N GLU A 113 14.32 2.98 -12.12
CA GLU A 113 13.89 2.67 -13.49
C GLU A 113 13.37 1.25 -13.61
N GLY A 114 14.04 0.28 -12.97
CA GLY A 114 13.56 -1.11 -12.89
C GLY A 114 12.17 -1.20 -12.26
N THR A 115 11.94 -0.51 -11.13
CA THR A 115 10.61 -0.45 -10.51
C THR A 115 9.58 0.20 -11.44
N ARG A 116 9.88 1.35 -12.05
CA ARG A 116 8.96 2.03 -12.98
C ARG A 116 8.55 1.14 -14.15
N ARG A 117 9.49 0.41 -14.73
CA ARG A 117 9.23 -0.53 -15.82
C ARG A 117 8.34 -1.69 -15.39
N LYS A 118 8.64 -2.30 -14.22
CA LYS A 118 7.80 -3.38 -13.66
C LYS A 118 6.37 -2.91 -13.43
N THR A 119 6.20 -1.73 -12.86
CA THR A 119 4.88 -1.13 -12.61
C THR A 119 4.13 -0.87 -13.92
N ALA A 120 4.78 -0.30 -14.93
CA ALA A 120 4.17 -0.07 -16.25
C ALA A 120 3.72 -1.39 -16.90
N ASN A 121 4.55 -2.42 -16.86
CA ASN A 121 4.19 -3.74 -17.39
C ASN A 121 3.01 -4.37 -16.64
N ALA A 122 2.96 -4.24 -15.31
CA ALA A 122 1.84 -4.75 -14.51
C ALA A 122 0.51 -4.07 -14.92
N PHE A 123 0.52 -2.76 -15.15
CA PHE A 123 -0.67 -2.06 -15.63
C PHE A 123 -1.14 -2.56 -17.00
N ILE A 124 -0.23 -2.81 -17.93
CA ILE A 124 -0.56 -3.37 -19.25
C ILE A 124 -1.23 -4.75 -19.09
N GLU A 125 -0.71 -5.61 -18.22
CA GLU A 125 -1.32 -6.93 -17.99
C GLU A 125 -2.69 -6.84 -17.31
N ILE A 126 -2.85 -5.94 -16.32
CA ILE A 126 -4.13 -5.73 -15.64
C ILE A 126 -5.18 -5.18 -16.63
N GLU A 127 -4.78 -4.28 -17.54
CA GLU A 127 -5.68 -3.75 -18.56
C GLU A 127 -6.20 -4.86 -19.49
N LYS A 128 -5.35 -5.84 -19.85
CA LYS A 128 -5.78 -7.01 -20.63
C LYS A 128 -6.85 -7.81 -19.90
N TRP A 129 -6.72 -8.01 -18.59
CA TRP A 129 -7.75 -8.72 -17.81
C TRP A 129 -9.12 -8.03 -17.93
N SER A 130 -9.16 -6.70 -17.93
CA SER A 130 -10.40 -5.95 -18.10
C SER A 130 -11.01 -6.08 -19.49
N GLN A 131 -10.21 -6.36 -20.53
CA GLN A 131 -10.70 -6.55 -21.90
C GLN A 131 -11.21 -7.98 -22.14
N ASP A 132 -10.62 -8.97 -21.47
CA ASP A 132 -11.00 -10.38 -21.57
C ASP A 132 -12.22 -10.76 -20.70
N SER A 133 -12.65 -9.85 -19.81
CA SER A 133 -13.77 -10.05 -18.87
C SER A 133 -15.11 -9.45 -19.34
N LEU A 134 -15.17 -8.98 -20.60
CA LEU A 134 -16.37 -8.46 -21.29
C LEU A 134 -16.81 -9.43 -22.39
#